data_AF-A0A2P5P5A6-F1
#
_entry.id   AF-A0A2P5P5A6-F1
#
_cell.length_a   1.000
_cell.length_b   1.000
_cell.length_c   1.000
_cell.angle_alpha   90.00
_cell.angle_beta   90.00
_cell.angle_gamma   90.00
#
_symmetry.space_group_name_H-M   'P 1'
#
loop_
_entity.id
_entity.type
_entity.pdbx_description
1 polymer ?
#
loop_
_entity_poly.entity_id
_entity_poly.type
_entity_poly.pdbx_seq_one_letter_code
_entity_poly.pdbx_strand_id
1 'polypeptide(L)'
;MSWYLAALKKYAVFDGRARRKEYWFFVLFNFLIAVGLSIVGVLLGVAIGGFDADSFPFIAVTPVVLYGLAMIIPSIAVTVRRLHDIGFSGWWYLITLVPGGSVVLFIFALLDTKAGANQYGPDPKAAERAPAVSSTVQ
;
A
#
# COMPACT_ATOMS: atom_id res chain seq x y z
N MET A 1 -12.19 7.56 -1.82
CA MET A 1 -11.14 8.39 -2.46
C MET A 1 -10.20 9.07 -1.47
N SER A 2 -10.68 9.65 -0.35
CA SER A 2 -9.82 10.35 0.63
C SER A 2 -8.66 9.50 1.20
N TRP A 3 -8.87 8.20 1.41
CA TRP A 3 -7.86 7.28 1.97
C TRP A 3 -6.61 7.08 1.09
N TYR A 4 -6.77 7.13 -0.24
CA TYR A 4 -5.64 7.04 -1.17
C TYR A 4 -4.77 8.30 -1.12
N LEU A 5 -5.41 9.47 -1.10
CA LEU A 5 -4.71 10.74 -0.93
C LEU A 5 -4.05 10.86 0.45
N ALA A 6 -4.64 10.27 1.49
CA ALA A 6 -4.01 10.21 2.81
C ALA A 6 -2.74 9.34 2.82
N ALA A 7 -2.75 8.20 2.11
CA ALA A 7 -1.58 7.35 1.95
C ALA A 7 -0.46 8.06 1.17
N LEU A 8 -0.81 8.78 0.10
CA LEU A 8 0.15 9.58 -0.68
C LEU A 8 0.66 10.82 0.08
N LYS A 9 -0.17 11.49 0.89
CA LYS A 9 0.29 12.57 1.79
C LYS A 9 1.28 12.06 2.83
N LYS A 10 1.23 10.77 3.17
CA LYS A 10 2.17 10.06 4.04
C LYS A 10 3.22 9.29 3.24
N TYR A 11 3.71 9.90 2.16
CA TYR A 11 4.60 9.30 1.16
C TYR A 11 5.84 8.61 1.77
N ALA A 12 6.47 9.25 2.76
CA ALA A 12 7.66 8.76 3.44
C ALA A 12 7.48 8.72 4.97
N VAL A 13 6.23 8.61 5.45
CA VAL A 13 5.96 8.52 6.88
C VAL A 13 5.89 7.05 7.26
N PHE A 14 6.93 6.58 7.95
CA PHE A 14 7.04 5.21 8.46
C PHE A 14 6.43 5.04 9.85
N ASP A 15 6.15 6.15 10.52
CA ASP A 15 5.60 6.15 11.88
C ASP A 15 4.06 6.10 11.89
N GLY A 16 3.54 5.50 12.96
CA GLY A 16 2.10 5.30 13.16
C GLY A 16 1.54 4.00 12.58
N ARG A 17 0.20 3.91 12.58
CA ARG A 17 -0.56 2.71 12.22
C ARG A 17 -1.37 2.92 10.95
N ALA A 18 -1.37 1.93 10.04
CA ALA A 18 -2.20 1.92 8.84
C ALA A 18 -3.36 0.92 8.99
N ARG A 19 -4.58 1.38 8.76
CA ARG A 19 -5.77 0.50 8.76
C ARG A 19 -5.76 -0.42 7.54
N ARG A 20 -6.40 -1.59 7.65
CA ARG A 20 -6.64 -2.51 6.52
C ARG A 20 -7.19 -1.78 5.28
N LYS A 21 -8.19 -0.92 5.47
CA LYS A 21 -8.78 -0.13 4.36
C LYS A 21 -7.73 0.75 3.66
N GLU A 22 -6.86 1.42 4.42
CA GLU A 22 -5.80 2.27 3.87
C GLU A 22 -4.80 1.45 3.03
N TYR A 23 -4.36 0.29 3.55
CA TYR A 23 -3.47 -0.62 2.84
C TYR A 23 -4.11 -1.16 1.54
N TRP A 24 -5.33 -1.71 1.62
CA TRP A 24 -6.00 -2.31 0.46
C TRP A 24 -6.42 -1.28 -0.59
N PHE A 25 -6.82 -0.07 -0.19
CA PHE A 25 -7.04 1.00 -1.16
C PHE A 25 -5.73 1.44 -1.83
N PHE A 26 -4.62 1.55 -1.08
CA PHE A 26 -3.31 1.85 -1.67
C PHE A 26 -2.91 0.80 -2.71
N VAL A 27 -3.05 -0.49 -2.39
CA VAL A 27 -2.78 -1.61 -3.32
C VAL A 27 -3.70 -1.54 -4.54
N LEU A 28 -5.01 -1.33 -4.34
CA LEU A 28 -5.98 -1.25 -5.41
C LEU A 28 -5.68 -0.10 -6.39
N PHE A 29 -5.41 1.11 -5.88
CA PHE A 29 -5.12 2.25 -6.74
C PHE A 29 -3.76 2.10 -7.45
N ASN A 30 -2.74 1.55 -6.79
CA ASN A 30 -1.49 1.20 -7.46
C ASN A 30 -1.73 0.22 -8.61
N PHE A 31 -2.54 -0.82 -8.39
CA PHE A 31 -2.91 -1.76 -9.42
C PHE A 31 -3.64 -1.09 -10.59
N LEU A 32 -4.65 -0.25 -10.31
CA LEU A 32 -5.39 0.47 -11.36
C LEU A 32 -4.51 1.43 -12.16
N ILE A 33 -3.59 2.15 -11.50
CA ILE A 33 -2.64 3.04 -12.18
C ILE A 33 -1.65 2.24 -13.02
N ALA A 34 -1.13 1.12 -12.50
CA ALA A 34 -0.24 0.25 -13.25
C ALA A 34 -0.93 -0.31 -14.52
N VAL A 35 -2.20 -0.74 -14.42
CA VAL A 35 -2.99 -1.18 -15.58
C VAL A 35 -3.19 -0.03 -16.57
N GLY A 36 -3.59 1.16 -16.10
CA GLY A 36 -3.77 2.34 -16.95
C GLY A 36 -2.47 2.74 -17.68
N LEU A 37 -1.35 2.76 -16.97
CA LEU A 37 -0.03 3.04 -17.54
C LEU A 37 0.42 1.96 -18.52
N SER A 38 0.08 0.70 -18.28
CA SER A 38 0.40 -0.39 -19.22
C SER A 38 -0.36 -0.23 -20.53
N ILE A 39 -1.65 0.13 -20.46
CA ILE A 39 -2.47 0.42 -21.64
C ILE A 39 -1.91 1.62 -22.40
N VAL A 40 -1.66 2.74 -21.71
CA VAL A 40 -1.08 3.95 -22.33
C VAL A 40 0.29 3.66 -22.92
N GLY A 41 1.13 2.89 -22.22
CA GLY A 41 2.44 2.46 -22.71
C GLY A 41 2.34 1.69 -24.01
N VAL A 42 1.48 0.67 -24.09
CA VAL A 42 1.25 -0.10 -25.33
C VAL A 42 0.74 0.79 -26.45
N LEU A 43 -0.23 1.68 -26.18
CA LEU A 43 -0.77 2.59 -27.19
C LEU A 43 0.31 3.54 -27.74
N LEU A 44 1.16 4.09 -26.87
CA LEU A 44 2.29 4.93 -27.27
C LEU A 44 3.36 4.13 -28.01
N GLY A 45 3.63 2.90 -27.58
CA GLY A 45 4.55 1.98 -28.25
C GLY A 45 4.14 1.74 -29.70
N VAL A 46 2.86 1.41 -29.94
CA VAL A 46 2.33 1.25 -31.30
C VAL A 46 2.34 2.56 -32.07
N ALA A 47 1.91 3.67 -31.46
CA ALA A 47 1.74 4.95 -32.14
C ALA A 47 3.07 5.59 -32.58
N ILE A 48 4.14 5.42 -31.80
CA ILE A 48 5.43 6.08 -32.01
C ILE A 48 6.47 5.10 -32.57
N GLY A 49 6.55 3.89 -31.99
CA GLY A 49 7.54 2.86 -32.36
C GLY A 49 7.01 1.79 -33.32
N GLY A 50 5.71 1.78 -33.62
CA GLY A 50 5.11 0.72 -34.43
C GLY A 50 5.23 -0.66 -33.77
N PHE A 51 5.52 -1.68 -34.58
CA PHE A 51 5.77 -3.06 -34.12
C PHE A 51 7.26 -3.44 -34.22
N ASP A 52 8.14 -2.45 -34.21
CA ASP A 52 9.58 -2.65 -34.19
C ASP A 52 10.01 -3.36 -32.89
N ALA A 53 10.83 -4.40 -33.02
CA ALA A 53 11.16 -5.28 -31.90
C ALA A 53 11.99 -4.62 -30.80
N ASP A 54 12.72 -3.54 -31.11
CA ASP A 54 13.61 -2.87 -30.18
C ASP A 54 12.93 -1.67 -29.51
N SER A 55 12.26 -0.83 -30.30
CA SER A 55 11.69 0.43 -29.82
C SER A 55 10.29 0.29 -29.21
N PHE A 56 9.45 -0.64 -29.70
CA PHE A 56 8.14 -0.92 -29.10
C PHE A 56 8.21 -1.30 -27.60
N PRO A 57 8.96 -2.35 -27.18
CA PRO A 57 8.96 -2.76 -25.78
C PRO A 57 9.55 -1.68 -24.86
N PHE A 58 10.56 -0.94 -25.34
CA PHE A 58 11.16 0.14 -24.57
C PHE A 58 10.12 1.23 -24.27
N ILE A 59 9.40 1.73 -25.28
CA ILE A 59 8.39 2.78 -25.10
C ILE A 59 7.21 2.25 -24.26
N ALA A 60 6.78 1.02 -24.50
CA ALA A 60 5.63 0.45 -23.81
C ALA A 60 5.87 0.22 -22.31
N VAL A 61 7.07 -0.19 -21.92
CA VAL A 61 7.39 -0.57 -20.54
C VAL A 61 7.88 0.61 -19.69
N THR A 62 8.52 1.61 -20.30
CA THR A 62 9.15 2.75 -19.59
C THR A 62 8.20 3.47 -18.60
N PRO A 63 6.94 3.82 -18.95
CA PRO A 63 6.04 4.51 -18.03
C PRO A 63 5.76 3.71 -16.75
N VAL A 64 5.59 2.39 -16.88
CA VAL A 64 5.31 1.48 -15.76
C VAL A 64 6.54 1.36 -14.86
N VAL A 65 7.73 1.28 -15.44
CA VAL A 65 8.99 1.23 -14.67
C VAL A 65 9.21 2.51 -13.87
N LEU A 66 9.05 3.68 -14.49
CA LEU A 66 9.20 4.97 -13.81
C LEU A 66 8.21 5.13 -12.65
N TYR A 67 6.95 4.74 -12.87
CA TYR A 67 5.95 4.73 -11.81
C TYR A 67 6.29 3.74 -10.70
N GLY A 68 6.74 2.53 -11.05
CA GLY A 68 7.17 1.51 -10.11
C GLY A 68 8.29 2.00 -9.20
N LEU A 69 9.31 2.66 -9.77
CA LEU A 69 10.41 3.26 -9.02
C LEU A 69 9.93 4.33 -8.03
N ALA A 70 9.01 5.21 -8.46
CA ALA A 70 8.43 6.20 -7.57
C ALA A 70 7.65 5.53 -6.42
N MET A 71 6.95 4.43 -6.69
CA MET A 71 6.10 3.75 -5.72
C MET A 71 6.84 2.83 -4.75
N ILE A 72 8.15 2.60 -4.89
CA ILE A 72 8.93 1.76 -3.95
C ILE A 72 8.82 2.31 -2.53
N ILE A 73 9.17 3.60 -2.33
CA ILE A 73 9.19 4.23 -1.01
C ILE A 73 7.82 4.19 -0.32
N PRO A 74 6.72 4.68 -0.94
CA PRO A 74 5.41 4.65 -0.28
C PRO A 74 4.90 3.24 -0.05
N SER A 75 5.25 2.26 -0.90
CA SER A 75 4.87 0.85 -0.69
C SER A 75 5.53 0.26 0.55
N ILE A 76 6.82 0.54 0.76
CA ILE A 76 7.53 0.14 1.98
C ILE A 76 6.90 0.85 3.19
N ALA A 77 6.67 2.16 3.11
CA ALA A 77 6.13 2.96 4.21
C ALA A 77 4.75 2.47 4.67
N VAL A 78 3.82 2.21 3.74
CA VAL A 78 2.49 1.66 4.04
C VAL A 78 2.59 0.26 4.65
N THR A 79 3.50 -0.58 4.15
CA THR A 79 3.67 -1.95 4.67
C THR A 79 4.24 -1.94 6.09
N VAL A 80 5.22 -1.08 6.37
CA VAL A 80 5.78 -0.90 7.71
C VAL A 80 4.72 -0.41 8.70
N ARG A 81 3.92 0.61 8.34
CA ARG A 81 2.81 1.10 9.16
C ARG A 81 1.74 0.02 9.38
N ARG A 82 1.58 -0.91 8.43
CA ARG A 82 0.66 -2.04 8.58
C ARG A 82 1.21 -3.10 9.53
N LEU A 83 2.50 -3.41 9.47
CA LEU A 83 3.19 -4.26 10.44
C LEU A 83 3.08 -3.67 11.86
N HIS A 84 3.28 -2.36 12.00
CA HIS A 84 3.07 -1.66 13.26
C HIS A 84 1.63 -1.79 13.78
N ASP A 85 0.63 -1.81 12.89
CA ASP A 85 -0.79 -1.95 13.26
C ASP A 85 -1.14 -3.33 13.85
N ILE A 86 -0.44 -4.38 13.42
CA ILE A 86 -0.55 -5.73 13.98
C ILE A 86 0.44 -5.99 15.12
N GLY A 87 1.26 -5.00 15.49
CA GLY A 87 2.18 -5.05 16.63
C GLY A 87 3.56 -5.64 16.32
N PHE A 88 3.91 -5.82 15.05
CA PHE A 88 5.24 -6.25 14.61
C PHE A 88 6.11 -5.05 14.26
N SER A 89 7.44 -5.21 14.35
CA SER A 89 8.39 -4.18 13.93
C SER A 89 8.50 -4.06 12.41
N GLY A 90 8.76 -2.87 11.89
CA GLY A 90 9.00 -2.64 10.45
C GLY A 90 10.09 -3.50 9.81
N TRP A 91 11.06 -3.99 10.60
CA TRP A 91 12.09 -4.93 10.16
C TRP A 91 11.55 -6.24 9.56
N TRP A 92 10.32 -6.64 9.92
CA TRP A 92 9.67 -7.80 9.31
C TRP A 92 9.45 -7.63 7.81
N TYR A 93 9.51 -6.41 7.27
CA TYR A 93 9.49 -6.18 5.82
C TYR A 93 10.63 -6.90 5.08
N LEU A 94 11.80 -7.05 5.71
CA LEU A 94 12.97 -7.69 5.09
C LEU A 94 12.76 -9.17 4.76
N ILE A 95 11.72 -9.80 5.30
CA ILE A 95 11.37 -11.18 4.92
C ILE A 95 11.08 -11.31 3.42
N THR A 96 10.72 -10.21 2.74
CA THR A 96 10.57 -10.15 1.27
C THR A 96 11.82 -10.55 0.49
N LEU A 97 13.01 -10.45 1.10
CA LEU A 97 14.27 -10.90 0.50
C LEU A 97 14.43 -12.42 0.52
N VAL A 98 13.64 -13.12 1.34
CA VAL A 98 13.62 -14.59 1.41
C VAL A 98 12.56 -15.12 0.43
N PRO A 99 12.85 -16.17 -0.36
CA PRO A 99 11.85 -16.83 -1.19
C PRO A 99 10.60 -17.19 -0.37
N GLY A 100 9.42 -16.74 -0.83
CA GLY A 100 8.14 -16.95 -0.14
C GLY A 100 7.81 -15.96 0.99
N GLY A 101 8.72 -15.07 1.38
CA GLY A 101 8.43 -14.09 2.44
C GLY A 101 7.37 -13.05 2.07
N SER A 102 7.17 -12.78 0.79
CA SER A 102 6.04 -11.97 0.31
C SER A 102 4.68 -12.58 0.69
N VAL A 103 4.57 -13.91 0.76
CA VAL A 103 3.35 -14.62 1.22
C VAL A 103 3.11 -14.36 2.70
N VAL A 104 4.16 -14.33 3.51
CA VAL A 104 4.06 -14.03 4.95
C VAL A 104 3.55 -12.59 5.15
N LEU A 105 4.10 -11.62 4.42
CA LEU A 105 3.60 -10.25 4.47
C LEU A 105 2.17 -10.11 3.96
N PHE A 106 1.79 -10.89 2.95
CA PHE A 106 0.41 -10.93 2.47
C PHE A 106 -0.55 -11.44 3.55
N ILE A 107 -0.19 -12.50 4.26
CA ILE A 107 -0.96 -12.99 5.42
C ILE A 107 -1.06 -11.89 6.49
N PHE A 108 0.04 -11.22 6.82
CA PHE A 108 0.05 -10.11 7.77
C PHE A 108 -0.84 -8.93 7.35
N ALA A 109 -0.89 -8.63 6.05
CA ALA A 109 -1.80 -7.61 5.52
C ALA A 109 -3.28 -7.96 5.77
N LEU A 110 -3.62 -9.25 5.81
CA LEU A 110 -4.97 -9.76 6.09
C LEU A 110 -5.33 -9.81 7.58
N LEU A 111 -4.36 -9.90 8.51
CA LEU A 111 -4.61 -10.04 9.95
C LEU A 111 -5.35 -8.85 10.58
N ASP A 112 -6.01 -9.00 11.73
CA ASP A 112 -6.78 -7.90 12.31
C ASP A 112 -5.91 -6.94 13.10
N THR A 113 -6.33 -5.68 13.17
CA THR A 113 -5.67 -4.65 13.97
C THR A 113 -5.68 -5.06 15.45
N LYS A 114 -4.50 -5.06 16.10
CA LYS A 114 -4.39 -5.35 17.54
C LYS A 114 -5.26 -4.38 18.34
N ALA A 115 -6.08 -4.92 19.25
CA ALA A 115 -6.98 -4.12 20.07
C ALA A 115 -6.23 -3.28 21.11
N GLY A 116 -6.65 -2.02 21.25
CA GLY A 116 -6.03 -1.08 22.18
C GLY A 116 -4.81 -0.36 21.61
N ALA A 117 -4.29 0.58 22.39
CA ALA A 117 -3.06 1.28 22.06
C ALA A 117 -1.87 0.31 21.99
N ASN A 118 -0.97 0.56 21.06
CA ASN A 118 0.31 -0.15 20.99
C ASN A 118 1.46 0.87 21.01
N GLN A 119 2.70 0.39 21.03
CA GLN A 119 3.90 1.23 21.03
C GLN A 119 4.04 2.14 19.80
N TYR A 120 3.22 1.94 18.76
CA TYR A 120 3.19 2.70 17.52
C TYR A 120 1.99 3.66 17.44
N GLY A 121 1.22 3.79 18.53
CA GLY A 121 0.17 4.79 18.66
C GLY A 121 -1.22 4.24 19.02
N PRO A 122 -2.20 5.14 19.16
CA PRO A 122 -3.57 4.81 19.56
C PRO A 122 -4.26 3.93 18.52
N ASP A 123 -5.23 3.14 18.99
CA ASP A 123 -6.01 2.24 18.14
C ASP A 123 -6.83 3.03 17.12
N PRO A 124 -6.62 2.84 15.81
CA PRO A 124 -7.41 3.53 14.79
C PRO A 124 -8.88 3.09 14.76
N LYS A 125 -9.26 2.02 15.50
CA LYS A 125 -10.64 1.59 15.76
C LYS A 125 -11.15 1.99 17.16
N ALA A 126 -10.41 2.76 17.95
CA ALA A 126 -10.82 3.12 19.33
C ALA A 126 -12.20 3.77 19.40
N ALA A 127 -12.53 4.68 18.46
CA ALA A 127 -13.82 5.35 18.41
C ALA A 127 -15.00 4.41 18.08
N GLU A 128 -14.72 3.28 17.43
CA GLU A 128 -15.72 2.26 17.04
C GLU A 128 -15.83 1.16 18.11
N ARG A 129 -14.80 0.99 18.94
CA ARG A 129 -14.75 0.03 20.06
C ARG A 129 -15.18 0.63 21.40
N ALA A 130 -15.33 1.96 21.49
CA ALA A 130 -15.91 2.58 22.67
C ALA A 130 -17.32 2.00 22.84
N PRO A 131 -17.61 1.31 23.97
CA PRO A 131 -18.98 0.90 24.23
C PRO A 131 -19.83 2.17 24.20
N ALA A 132 -21.01 2.09 23.58
CA ALA A 132 -22.03 3.11 23.75
C ALA A 132 -22.24 3.25 25.25
N VAL A 133 -21.62 4.26 25.86
CA VAL A 133 -21.78 4.55 27.28
C VAL A 133 -23.26 4.80 27.44
N SER A 134 -23.88 3.91 28.20
CA SER A 134 -25.31 3.85 28.45
C SER A 134 -25.82 5.24 28.83
N SER A 135 -26.65 5.83 27.98
CA SER A 135 -27.53 6.93 28.37
C SER A 135 -28.69 6.48 29.27
N THR A 136 -28.65 5.24 29.78
CA THR A 136 -29.58 4.73 30.78
C THR A 136 -29.01 5.01 32.16
N VAL A 137 -29.32 6.19 32.70
CA VAL A 137 -29.56 6.55 34.10
C VAL A 137 -29.39 8.07 34.15
N GLN A 138 -30.49 8.80 33.98
CA GLN A 138 -30.96 9.91 34.84
C GLN A 138 -32.43 10.13 34.55
#